data_AF-A0A9J6FVS7-F1
#
_entry.id   AF-A0A9J6FVS7-F1
#
_cell.length_a   1.000
_cell.length_b   1.000
_cell.length_c   1.000
_cell.angle_alpha   90.00
_cell.angle_beta   90.00
_cell.angle_gamma   90.00
#
_symmetry.space_group_name_H-M   'P 1'
#
loop_
_entity.id
_entity.type
_entity.pdbx_description
1 polymer ?
#
loop_
_entity_poly.entity_id
_entity_poly.type
_entity_poly.pdbx_seq_one_letter_code
_entity_poly.pdbx_strand_id
1 'polypeptide(L)'
;MEALKGKNILAAGMVRPNRKDLPDEIKRDNKLQKGEHICRAKGKFTAYQWRDTKNVHVLSDFHHPSDTEDIVRKLSNGSSISDRESFKGLVV
;
A
#
# COMPACT_ATOMS: atom_id res chain seq x y z
N MET A 1 8.17 -7.92 -11.00
CA MET A 1 8.66 -7.13 -9.85
C MET A 1 9.96 -7.70 -9.31
N GLU A 2 10.09 -9.02 -9.15
CA GLU A 2 11.36 -9.67 -8.75
C GLU A 2 12.58 -9.24 -9.58
N ALA A 3 12.45 -9.21 -10.92
CA ALA A 3 13.53 -8.74 -11.80
C ALA A 3 13.93 -7.27 -11.57
N LEU A 4 12.99 -6.41 -11.12
CA LEU A 4 13.26 -5.01 -10.77
C LEU A 4 13.93 -4.92 -9.40
N LYS A 5 13.45 -5.72 -8.44
CA LYS A 5 14.04 -5.77 -7.11
C LYS A 5 15.49 -6.26 -7.14
N GLY A 6 15.81 -7.24 -7.98
CA GLY A 6 17.18 -7.70 -8.19
C GLY A 6 18.13 -6.63 -8.75
N LYS A 7 17.58 -5.57 -9.36
CA LYS A 7 18.31 -4.39 -9.85
C LYS A 7 18.23 -3.20 -8.89
N ASN A 8 17.70 -3.39 -7.67
CA ASN A 8 17.43 -2.33 -6.71
C ASN A 8 16.54 -1.19 -7.26
N ILE A 9 15.64 -1.51 -8.18
CA ILE A 9 14.66 -0.56 -8.71
C ILE A 9 13.40 -0.68 -7.86
N LEU A 10 12.99 0.43 -7.23
CA LEU A 10 11.73 0.51 -6.48
C LEU A 10 10.56 0.47 -7.46
N ALA A 11 9.61 -0.43 -7.21
CA ALA A 11 8.48 -0.65 -8.09
C ALA A 11 7.18 -0.80 -7.32
N ALA A 12 6.17 -0.04 -7.73
CA ALA A 12 4.79 -0.22 -7.32
C ALA A 12 3.88 -0.08 -8.54
N GLY A 13 2.74 -0.77 -8.51
CA GLY A 13 1.76 -0.65 -9.57
C GLY A 13 0.45 -1.37 -9.28
N MET A 14 -0.59 -0.96 -9.99
CA MET A 14 -1.89 -1.64 -9.94
C MET A 14 -1.80 -3.03 -10.55
N VAL A 15 -2.49 -3.98 -9.94
CA VAL A 15 -2.58 -5.36 -10.40
C VAL A 15 -4.03 -5.76 -10.59
N ARG A 16 -4.28 -6.69 -11.52
CA ARG A 16 -5.62 -7.26 -11.67
C ARG A 16 -5.88 -8.26 -10.54
N PRO A 17 -7.09 -8.31 -9.97
CA PRO A 17 -7.41 -9.22 -8.86
C PRO A 17 -7.36 -10.70 -9.26
N ASN A 18 -7.52 -11.03 -10.55
CA ASN A 18 -7.43 -12.40 -11.05
C ASN A 18 -5.98 -12.91 -11.25
N ARG A 19 -4.96 -12.16 -10.81
CA ARG A 19 -3.56 -12.60 -10.86
C ARG A 19 -3.35 -13.81 -9.96
N LYS A 20 -2.82 -14.90 -10.49
CA LYS A 20 -2.70 -16.21 -9.81
C LYS A 20 -1.99 -16.12 -8.46
N ASP A 21 -0.92 -15.33 -8.39
CA ASP A 21 -0.02 -15.18 -7.24
C ASP A 21 -0.42 -14.05 -6.28
N LEU A 22 -1.61 -13.45 -6.44
CA LEU A 22 -2.16 -12.52 -5.46
C LEU A 22 -2.82 -13.30 -4.30
N PRO A 23 -2.66 -12.90 -3.03
CA PRO A 23 -3.32 -13.56 -1.90
C PRO A 23 -4.84 -13.45 -1.98
N ASP A 24 -5.56 -14.52 -1.62
CA ASP A 24 -7.02 -14.56 -1.77
C ASP A 24 -7.74 -13.57 -0.84
N GLU A 25 -7.14 -13.18 0.30
CA GLU A 25 -7.63 -12.07 1.12
C GLU A 25 -7.63 -10.76 0.33
N ILE A 26 -6.60 -10.53 -0.49
CA ILE A 26 -6.47 -9.31 -1.29
C ILE A 26 -7.38 -9.36 -2.53
N LYS A 27 -7.66 -10.54 -3.10
CA LYS A 27 -8.54 -10.68 -4.28
C LYS A 27 -10.01 -10.42 -3.99
N ARG A 28 -10.46 -10.76 -2.79
CA ARG A 28 -11.87 -10.70 -2.39
C ARG A 28 -12.37 -9.27 -2.35
N ASP A 29 -13.66 -9.08 -2.57
CA ASP A 29 -14.28 -7.78 -2.31
C ASP A 29 -14.55 -7.64 -0.81
N ASN A 30 -13.58 -7.06 -0.09
CA ASN A 30 -13.64 -6.91 1.37
C ASN A 30 -14.57 -5.81 1.85
N LYS A 31 -15.28 -5.10 0.95
CA LYS A 31 -16.25 -4.03 1.29
C LYS A 31 -15.66 -2.96 2.22
N LEU A 32 -14.38 -2.65 2.04
CA LEU A 32 -13.64 -1.65 2.83
C LEU A 32 -14.33 -0.29 2.81
N GLN A 33 -14.32 0.39 3.95
CA GLN A 33 -14.78 1.77 4.09
C GLN A 33 -13.69 2.75 3.64
N LYS A 34 -14.08 4.01 3.45
CA LYS A 34 -13.12 5.08 3.11
C LYS A 34 -12.04 5.18 4.18
N GLY A 35 -10.78 5.11 3.75
CA GLY A 35 -9.61 5.15 4.64
C GLY A 35 -9.17 3.78 5.17
N GLU A 36 -9.97 2.73 4.97
CA GLU A 36 -9.57 1.37 5.29
C GLU A 36 -8.74 0.74 4.16
N HIS A 37 -7.78 -0.08 4.56
CA HIS A 37 -6.98 -0.89 3.66
C HIS A 37 -6.64 -2.21 4.33
N ILE A 38 -6.39 -3.23 3.51
CA ILE A 38 -5.76 -4.47 3.95
C ILE A 38 -4.46 -4.66 3.19
N CYS A 39 -3.51 -5.33 3.81
CA CYS A 39 -2.28 -5.72 3.16
C CYS A 39 -1.83 -7.13 3.55
N ARG A 40 -1.06 -7.73 2.65
CA ARG A 40 -0.35 -8.99 2.85
C ARG A 40 1.06 -8.86 2.30
N ALA A 41 2.04 -9.11 3.16
CA ALA A 41 3.44 -9.08 2.79
C ALA A 41 3.99 -10.51 2.65
N LYS A 42 4.85 -10.71 1.65
CA LYS A 42 5.64 -11.92 1.47
C LYS A 42 7.06 -11.52 1.11
N GLY A 43 7.98 -11.68 2.07
CA GLY A 43 9.36 -11.21 1.92
C GLY A 43 9.40 -9.71 1.63
N LYS A 44 9.95 -9.32 0.48
CA LYS A 44 10.10 -7.92 0.09
C LYS A 44 8.91 -7.33 -0.67
N PHE A 45 7.86 -8.12 -0.92
CA PHE A 45 6.69 -7.68 -1.68
C PHE A 45 5.47 -7.55 -0.77
N THR A 46 4.68 -6.51 -1.02
CA THR A 46 3.44 -6.27 -0.31
C THR A 46 2.32 -6.03 -1.30
N ALA A 47 1.23 -6.78 -1.13
CA ALA A 47 -0.01 -6.57 -1.84
C ALA A 47 -0.98 -5.79 -0.95
N TYR A 48 -1.61 -4.76 -1.51
CA TYR A 48 -2.58 -3.89 -0.86
C TYR A 48 -3.93 -3.98 -1.55
N GLN A 49 -4.98 -3.83 -0.77
CA GLN A 49 -6.30 -3.45 -1.27
C GLN A 49 -6.84 -2.28 -0.45
N TRP A 50 -7.36 -1.26 -1.14
CA TRP A 50 -8.20 -0.22 -0.55
C TRP A 50 -9.39 0.04 -1.49
N ARG A 51 -10.30 0.93 -1.07
CA ARG A 51 -11.48 1.27 -1.84
C ARG A 51 -11.64 2.78 -2.02
N ASP A 52 -11.65 3.19 -3.28
CA ASP A 52 -12.14 4.50 -3.71
C ASP A 52 -13.59 4.34 -4.21
N THR A 53 -13.88 4.58 -5.49
CA THR A 53 -15.16 4.19 -6.10
C THR A 53 -15.25 2.67 -6.28
N LYS A 54 -14.12 2.02 -6.55
CA LYS A 54 -13.97 0.56 -6.74
C LYS A 54 -12.75 0.08 -5.95
N ASN A 55 -12.62 -1.23 -5.80
CA ASN A 55 -11.46 -1.82 -5.15
C ASN A 55 -10.20 -1.60 -5.99
N VAL A 56 -9.20 -1.00 -5.38
CA VAL A 56 -7.88 -0.81 -5.96
C VAL A 56 -6.96 -1.88 -5.37
N HIS A 57 -6.19 -2.53 -6.24
CA HIS A 57 -5.23 -3.56 -5.85
C HIS A 57 -3.85 -3.14 -6.31
N VAL A 58 -2.89 -3.04 -5.39
CA VAL A 58 -1.53 -2.63 -5.70
C VAL A 58 -0.54 -3.67 -5.20
N LEU A 59 0.51 -3.88 -5.96
CA LEU A 59 1.69 -4.61 -5.53
C LEU A 59 2.85 -3.61 -5.43
N SER A 60 3.64 -3.70 -4.36
CA SER A 60 4.84 -2.88 -4.13
C SER A 60 5.99 -3.74 -3.63
N ASP A 61 7.23 -3.36 -3.92
CA ASP A 61 8.45 -3.97 -3.37
C ASP A 61 9.21 -3.12 -2.34
N PHE A 62 8.59 -2.02 -1.91
CA PHE A 62 9.21 -1.04 -1.01
C PHE A 62 8.27 -0.46 0.06
N HIS A 63 6.99 -0.84 0.04
CA HIS A 63 6.03 -0.50 1.08
C HIS A 63 5.82 -1.73 1.97
N HIS A 64 6.67 -1.98 2.96
CA HIS A 64 6.44 -3.07 3.91
C HIS A 64 5.58 -2.56 5.09
N PRO A 65 4.58 -3.33 5.56
CA PRO A 65 3.71 -2.87 6.65
C PRO A 65 4.42 -2.69 8.01
N SER A 66 5.62 -3.24 8.18
CA SER A 66 6.46 -3.02 9.37
C SER A 66 7.25 -1.72 9.31
N ASP A 67 7.36 -1.11 8.14
CA ASP A 67 8.15 0.11 7.97
C ASP A 67 7.35 1.27 8.59
N THR A 68 8.02 2.02 9.47
CA THR A 68 7.47 3.22 10.11
C THR A 68 8.32 4.42 9.78
N GLU A 69 7.68 5.49 9.34
CA GLU A 69 8.32 6.76 8.99
C GLU A 69 7.67 7.88 9.80
N ASP A 70 8.45 8.90 10.15
CA ASP A 70 7.92 10.11 10.77
C ASP A 70 7.48 11.07 9.65
N ILE A 71 6.17 11.33 9.57
CA ILE A 71 5.57 12.16 8.53
C ILE A 71 5.23 13.52 9.13
N VAL A 72 5.74 14.59 8.50
CA VAL A 72 5.34 15.96 8.83
C VAL A 72 4.15 16.36 7.96
N ARG A 73 2.98 16.49 8.57
CA ARG A 73 1.75 16.93 7.89
C ARG A 73 1.52 18.41 8.15
N LYS A 74 1.21 19.16 7.09
CA LYS A 74 0.83 20.57 7.20
C LYS A 74 -0.69 20.66 7.39
N LEU A 75 -1.11 21.32 8.45
CA LEU A 75 -2.52 21.56 8.77
C LEU A 75 -3.06 22.75 7.96
N SER A 76 -4.38 22.82 7.82
CA SER A 76 -5.06 23.88 7.06
C SER A 76 -4.82 25.28 7.63
N ASN A 77 -4.52 25.39 8.93
CA ASN A 77 -4.13 26.64 9.60
C ASN A 77 -2.65 27.02 9.39
N GLY A 78 -1.90 26.25 8.61
CA GLY A 78 -0.49 26.49 8.29
C GLY A 78 0.51 25.91 9.29
N SER A 79 0.08 25.39 10.45
CA SER A 79 0.97 24.70 11.39
C SER A 79 1.34 23.30 10.90
N SER A 80 2.40 22.71 11.46
CA SER A 80 2.85 21.36 11.10
C SER A 80 2.71 20.41 12.29
N ILE A 81 2.30 19.18 12.04
CA ILE A 81 2.25 18.09 13.02
C ILE A 81 3.16 16.96 12.54
N SER A 82 3.98 16.42 13.44
CA SER A 82 4.80 15.23 13.20
C SER A 82 4.08 14.00 13.72
N ASP A 83 3.73 13.09 12.83
CA ASP A 83 3.07 11.83 13.18
C ASP A 83 3.95 10.65 12.77
N ARG A 84 4.11 9.69 13.68
CA ARG A 84 4.78 8.43 13.37
C ARG A 84 3.77 7.47 12.76
N GLU A 85 3.88 7.22 11.47
CA GLU A 85 2.96 6.33 10.76
C GLU A 85 3.70 5.13 10.18
N SER A 86 3.18 3.93 10.43
CA SER A 86 3.44 2.79 9.53
C SER A 86 2.84 3.12 8.17
N PHE A 87 3.44 2.65 7.07
CA PHE A 87 2.97 2.94 5.70
C PHE A 87 1.49 2.54 5.49
N LYS A 88 0.57 3.47 5.81
CA LYS A 88 -0.88 3.37 5.64
C LYS A 88 -1.24 4.10 4.35
N GLY A 89 -0.74 3.60 3.22
CA GLY A 89 -1.07 4.06 1.87
C GLY A 89 -1.47 5.54 1.79
N LEU A 90 -0.50 6.44 1.82
CA LEU A 90 -0.72 7.84 1.47
C LEU A 90 -1.12 7.90 0.00
N VAL A 91 -2.43 7.96 -0.26
CA VAL A 91 -2.98 8.24 -1.59
C VAL A 91 -2.85 9.76 -1.79
N VAL A 92 -1.98 10.15 -2.72
CA VAL A 92 -1.88 11.53 -3.24
C VAL A 92 -3.11 11.85 -4.06
#